data_AF-A0A8X6PQ86-F1
#
_entry.id   AF-A0A8X6PQ86-F1
#
_cell.length_a   1.000
_cell.length_b   1.000
_cell.length_c   1.000
_cell.angle_alpha   90.00
_cell.angle_beta   90.00
_cell.angle_gamma   90.00
#
_symmetry.space_group_name_H-M   'P 1'
#
loop_
_entity.id
_entity.type
_entity.pdbx_description
1 polymer ?
#
loop_
_entity_poly.entity_id
_entity_poly.type
_entity_poly.pdbx_seq_one_letter_code
_entity_poly.pdbx_strand_id
1 'polypeptide(L)'
;MFSKKYDILFGIGKSHMLTKGTFKYYLVIDEDRYSLTGYVVPSKHLNFETIIGTDILEQASLKLTEEGIEFHKYEVKNYQDKKESIRPEAKGSIQEI
;
A
#
# COMPACT_ATOMS: atom_id res chain seq x y z
N MET A 1 18.67 24.14 9.11
CA MET A 1 18.28 24.36 7.70
C MET A 1 17.47 23.14 7.26
N PHE A 2 16.14 23.22 7.23
CA PHE A 2 15.30 22.09 6.83
C PHE A 2 15.31 22.01 5.29
N SER A 3 15.98 21.01 4.74
CA SER A 3 15.89 20.68 3.32
C SER A 3 14.45 20.29 3.02
N LYS A 4 13.74 21.15 2.28
CA LYS A 4 12.38 20.86 1.85
C LYS A 4 12.49 19.82 0.72
N LYS A 5 12.11 18.58 1.02
CA LYS A 5 12.15 17.47 0.08
C LYS A 5 10.96 17.60 -0.87
N TYR A 6 11.25 17.59 -2.17
CA TYR A 6 10.26 17.60 -3.24
C TYR A 6 10.47 16.37 -4.10
N ASP A 7 9.38 15.76 -4.52
CA ASP A 7 9.41 14.66 -5.48
C ASP A 7 9.08 15.22 -6.87
N ILE A 8 9.69 14.66 -7.90
CA ILE A 8 9.38 14.97 -9.29
C ILE A 8 8.46 13.87 -9.80
N LEU A 9 7.25 14.24 -10.20
CA LEU A 9 6.32 13.33 -10.85
C LEU A 9 6.49 13.41 -12.37
N PHE A 10 6.67 12.25 -13.00
CA PHE A 10 6.75 12.10 -14.44
C PHE A 10 5.40 11.57 -14.94
N GLY A 11 4.59 12.47 -15.49
CA GLY A 11 3.24 12.17 -16.01
C GLY A 11 2.10 12.27 -15.00
N ILE A 12 1.23 13.27 -15.19
CA ILE A 12 -0.21 13.22 -15.56
C ILE A 12 -0.39 14.50 -16.41
N GLY A 13 -0.14 14.40 -17.71
CA GLY A 13 0.09 15.54 -18.64
C GLY A 13 1.49 15.56 -19.27
N LYS A 14 1.77 16.54 -20.15
CA LYS A 14 3.01 16.64 -20.98
C LYS A 14 4.25 17.22 -20.26
N SER A 15 4.27 17.36 -18.94
CA SER A 15 5.33 18.10 -18.25
C SER A 15 5.76 17.47 -16.92
N HIS A 16 7.06 17.53 -16.63
CA HIS A 16 7.62 17.32 -15.30
C HIS A 16 6.93 18.28 -14.31
N MET A 17 6.55 17.76 -13.15
CA MET A 17 5.88 18.55 -12.12
C MET A 17 6.55 18.36 -10.76
N LEU A 18 6.85 19.47 -10.11
CA LEU A 18 7.34 19.49 -8.73
C LEU A 18 6.15 19.41 -7.77
N THR A 19 6.21 18.48 -6.82
CA THR A 19 5.22 18.38 -5.76
C THR A 19 5.38 19.55 -4.77
N LYS A 20 4.28 19.96 -4.13
CA LYS A 20 4.29 20.86 -2.97
C LYS A 20 4.60 20.13 -1.67
N GLY A 21 4.37 18.82 -1.64
CA GLY A 21 4.65 17.94 -0.52
C GLY A 21 4.19 16.51 -0.78
N THR A 22 4.60 15.62 0.12
CA THR A 22 4.32 14.19 0.07
C THR A 22 3.89 13.73 1.46
N PHE A 23 2.88 12.85 1.54
CA PHE A 23 2.35 12.35 2.81
C PHE A 23 1.88 10.90 2.67
N LYS A 24 1.79 10.17 3.78
CA LYS A 24 1.14 8.85 3.81
C LYS A 24 -0.29 9.00 4.28
N TYR A 25 -1.21 8.25 3.70
CA TYR A 25 -2.61 8.23 4.12
C TYR A 25 -3.21 6.84 3.92
N TYR A 26 -4.33 6.60 4.61
CA TYR A 26 -5.15 5.43 4.37
C TYR A 26 -6.37 5.83 3.57
N LEU A 27 -6.57 5.18 2.43
CA LEU A 27 -7.85 5.21 1.72
C LEU A 27 -8.69 4.05 2.22
N VAL A 28 -9.95 4.31 2.55
CA VAL A 28 -10.92 3.26 2.87
C VAL A 28 -11.89 3.13 1.70
N ILE A 29 -11.94 1.95 1.10
CA ILE A 29 -12.93 1.60 0.08
C ILE A 29 -13.70 0.41 0.64
N ASP A 30 -15.02 0.55 0.70
CA ASP A 30 -15.92 -0.36 1.40
C ASP A 30 -15.49 -0.53 2.87
N GLU A 31 -14.91 -1.68 3.23
CA GLU A 31 -14.41 -1.96 4.60
C GLU A 31 -12.88 -2.13 4.65
N ASP A 32 -12.22 -2.03 3.49
CA ASP A 32 -10.80 -2.29 3.36
C ASP A 32 -9.95 -1.02 3.38
N ARG A 33 -8.86 -1.07 4.14
CA ARG A 33 -7.89 0.03 4.27
C ARG A 33 -6.67 -0.18 3.39
N TYR A 34 -6.35 0.80 2.56
CA TYR A 34 -5.19 0.81 1.66
C TYR A 34 -4.20 1.89 2.07
N SER A 35 -2.92 1.54 2.24
CA SER A 35 -1.86 2.48 2.58
C SER A 35 -1.27 3.07 1.31
N LEU A 36 -1.42 4.38 1.10
CA LEU A 36 -0.98 5.07 -0.11
C LEU A 36 0.00 6.19 0.21
N THR A 37 0.77 6.59 -0.80
CA THR A 37 1.59 7.81 -0.74
C THR A 37 0.91 8.90 -1.55
N GLY A 38 0.48 9.97 -0.89
CA GLY A 38 -0.16 11.13 -1.50
C GLY A 38 0.85 12.20 -1.87
N TYR A 39 0.62 12.84 -3.02
CA TYR A 39 1.43 13.97 -3.51
C TYR A 39 0.53 15.20 -3.67
N VAL A 40 0.87 16.28 -2.98
CA VAL A 40 0.20 17.56 -3.17
C VAL A 40 0.82 18.26 -4.36
N VAL A 41 0.01 18.67 -5.33
CA VAL A 41 0.51 19.29 -6.56
C VAL A 41 -0.15 20.67 -6.78
N PRO A 42 0.45 21.57 -7.58
CA PRO A 42 -0.22 22.84 -7.89
C PRO A 42 -1.47 22.59 -8.75
N SER A 43 -2.61 23.17 -8.35
CA SER A 43 -3.91 22.97 -9.01
C SER A 43 -3.93 23.28 -10.51
N LYS A 44 -3.07 24.20 -10.98
CA LYS A 44 -2.92 24.50 -12.41
C LYS A 44 -2.48 23.31 -13.27
N HIS A 45 -2.00 22.23 -12.67
CA HIS A 45 -1.51 21.03 -13.36
C HIS A 45 -2.49 19.86 -13.35
N LEU A 46 -3.58 19.93 -12.57
CA LEU A 46 -4.58 18.87 -12.51
C LEU A 46 -5.98 19.45 -12.65
N ASN A 47 -6.77 18.86 -13.54
CA ASN A 47 -8.19 19.15 -13.69
C ASN A 47 -9.08 18.35 -12.72
N PHE A 48 -8.46 17.60 -11.81
CA PHE A 48 -9.13 16.71 -10.87
C PHE A 48 -8.74 17.09 -9.45
N GLU A 49 -9.67 16.95 -8.52
CA GLU A 49 -9.43 17.20 -7.10
C GLU A 49 -8.49 16.15 -6.49
N THR A 50 -8.57 14.90 -6.95
CA THR A 50 -7.75 13.79 -6.47
C THR A 50 -7.56 12.75 -7.57
N ILE A 51 -6.38 12.13 -7.60
CA ILE A 51 -6.07 11.01 -8.49
C ILE A 51 -5.50 9.88 -7.62
N ILE A 52 -6.08 8.71 -7.74
CA ILE A 52 -5.58 7.48 -7.13
C ILE A 52 -4.63 6.85 -8.13
N GLY A 53 -3.38 6.66 -7.72
CA GLY A 53 -2.35 6.04 -8.54
C GLY A 53 -2.53 4.53 -8.65
N THR A 54 -1.68 3.90 -9.45
CA THR A 54 -1.64 2.44 -9.57
C THR A 54 -0.98 1.75 -8.37
N ASP A 55 -0.44 2.52 -7.41
CA ASP A 55 0.13 2.00 -6.16
C ASP A 55 -0.91 1.27 -5.30
N ILE A 56 -2.19 1.57 -5.47
CA ILE A 56 -3.28 0.77 -4.87
C ILE A 56 -3.31 -0.67 -5.38
N LEU A 57 -2.85 -0.92 -6.61
CA LEU A 57 -2.84 -2.25 -7.24
C LEU A 57 -1.76 -3.17 -6.65
N GLU A 58 -0.85 -2.64 -5.85
CA GLU A 58 0.09 -3.43 -5.05
C GLU A 58 -0.61 -4.10 -3.85
N GLN A 59 -1.81 -3.62 -3.50
CA GLN A 59 -2.57 -4.06 -2.32
C GLN A 59 -3.92 -4.67 -2.66
N ALA A 60 -4.41 -4.50 -3.89
CA ALA A 60 -5.64 -5.10 -4.36
C ALA A 60 -5.59 -5.46 -5.84
N SER A 61 -6.40 -6.45 -6.23
CA SER A 61 -6.79 -6.62 -7.62
C SER A 61 -8.08 -5.84 -7.91
N LEU A 62 -8.23 -5.42 -9.17
CA LEU A 62 -9.48 -4.85 -9.67
C LEU A 62 -10.25 -5.92 -10.43
N LYS A 63 -11.53 -6.03 -10.15
CA LYS A 63 -12.46 -6.86 -10.91
C LYS A 63 -13.53 -5.98 -11.50
N LEU A 64 -13.67 -6.01 -12.82
CA LEU A 64 -14.77 -5.36 -13.51
C LEU A 64 -16.00 -6.28 -13.43
N THR A 65 -17.11 -5.74 -12.94
CA THR A 65 -18.41 -6.41 -12.83
C THR A 65 -19.45 -5.66 -13.64
N GLU A 66 -20.67 -6.20 -13.74
CA GLU A 66 -21.80 -5.49 -14.37
C GLU A 66 -22.18 -4.22 -13.61
N GLU A 67 -21.86 -4.14 -12.32
CA GLU A 67 -22.17 -3.01 -11.43
C GLU A 67 -21.05 -1.98 -11.32
N GLY A 68 -19.83 -2.31 -11.77
CA GLY A 68 -18.70 -1.38 -11.76
C GLY A 68 -17.35 -2.04 -11.52
N ILE A 69 -16.52 -1.41 -10.69
CA ILE A 69 -15.18 -1.90 -10.33
C ILE A 69 -15.18 -2.27 -8.85
N GLU A 70 -14.84 -3.53 -8.57
CA GLU A 70 -14.66 -4.04 -7.22
C GLU A 70 -13.18 -4.18 -6.89
N PHE A 71 -12.77 -3.68 -5.71
CA PHE A 71 -11.44 -3.86 -5.17
C PHE A 71 -11.39 -5.11 -4.31
N HIS A 72 -10.45 -6.02 -4.60
CA HIS A 72 -10.23 -7.23 -3.81
C HIS A 72 -8.87 -7.14 -3.16
N LYS A 73 -8.83 -6.86 -1.85
CA LYS A 73 -7.57 -6.69 -1.14
C LYS A 73 -6.79 -7.99 -1.07
N TYR A 74 -5.48 -7.91 -1.27
CA TYR A 74 -4.60 -9.04 -1.07
C TYR A 74 -4.46 -9.34 0.42
N GLU A 75 -4.64 -10.60 0.79
CA GLU A 75 -4.29 -11.07 2.11
C GLU A 75 -2.78 -10.96 2.30
N VAL A 76 -2.35 -10.20 3.31
CA VAL A 76 -0.95 -10.20 3.72
C VAL A 76 -0.69 -11.56 4.36
N LYS A 77 0.05 -12.44 3.66
CA LYS A 77 0.60 -13.64 4.28
C LYS A 77 1.60 -13.21 5.34
N ASN A 78 1.17 -13.20 6.60
CA ASN A 78 2.08 -13.02 7.72
C ASN A 78 3.06 -14.20 7.72
N TYR A 79 4.31 -13.94 7.34
CA TYR A 79 5.40 -14.94 7.41
C TYR A 79 5.70 -15.43 8.84
N GLN A 80 5.03 -14.88 9.87
CA GLN A 80 5.18 -15.27 11.27
C GLN A 80 4.36 -16.53 11.65
N ASP A 81 3.32 -16.90 10.89
CA ASP A 81 2.44 -18.03 11.25
C ASP A 81 3.02 -19.42 10.95
N LYS A 82 4.24 -19.51 10.38
CA LYS A 82 4.91 -20.78 10.07
C LYS A 82 5.93 -21.27 11.10
N LYS A 83 6.25 -20.50 12.14
CA LYS A 83 7.26 -20.92 13.14
C LYS A 83 6.71 -21.70 14.34
N GLU A 84 5.40 -21.70 14.58
CA GLU A 84 4.82 -22.48 15.70
C GLU A 84 4.44 -23.93 15.35
N SER A 85 4.42 -24.31 14.07
CA SER A 85 4.03 -25.68 13.65
C SER A 85 5.19 -26.68 13.56
N ILE A 86 6.44 -26.29 13.85
CA ILE A 86 7.59 -27.18 13.79
C ILE A 86 8.35 -27.15 15.13
N ARG A 87 7.74 -27.67 16.19
CA ARG A 87 8.48 -28.25 17.30
C ARG A 87 8.17 -29.76 17.34
N PRO A 88 9.12 -30.64 16.99
CA PRO A 88 8.96 -32.05 17.28
C PRO A 88 9.00 -32.25 18.80
N GLU A 89 8.00 -32.93 19.35
CA GLU A 89 7.99 -33.34 20.75
C GLU A 89 9.18 -34.28 21.01
N ALA A 90 10.21 -33.75 21.68
CA ALA A 90 11.29 -34.58 22.20
C ALA A 90 10.77 -35.34 23.43
N LYS A 91 10.31 -36.58 23.22
CA LYS A 91 10.21 -37.59 24.26
C LYS A 91 11.62 -38.00 24.69
N GLY A 92 11.90 -37.95 26.00
CA GLY A 92 13.13 -38.51 26.55
C GLY A 92 13.43 -38.02 27.96
N SER A 93 12.76 -38.61 28.94
CA SER A 93 13.12 -38.53 30.36
C SER A 93 14.52 -39.14 30.57
N ILE A 94 15.45 -38.33 31.08
CA ILE A 94 16.73 -38.81 31.61
C ILE A 94 16.51 -39.10 33.10
N GLN A 95 16.67 -40.35 33.51
CA GLN A 95 16.90 -40.74 34.90
C GLN A 95 18.40 -40.62 35.16
N GLU A 96 18.79 -39.80 36.14
CA GLU A 96 20.15 -39.79 36.68
C GLU A 96 20.40 -41.10 37.47
N ILE A 97 21.57 -41.70 37.24
CA ILE A 97 22.15 -42.78 38.05
C ILE A 97 23.26 -42.18 38.89
#